data_AF-A0A2I6QL42-F1
#
_entry.id   AF-A0A2I6QL42-F1
#
_cell.length_a   1.000
_cell.length_b   1.000
_cell.length_c   1.000
_cell.angle_alpha   90.00
_cell.angle_beta   90.00
_cell.angle_gamma   90.00
#
_symmetry.space_group_name_H-M   'P 1'
#
loop_
_entity.id
_entity.type
_entity.pdbx_description
1 polymer ?
#
loop_
_entity_poly.entity_id
_entity_poly.type
_entity_poly.pdbx_seq_one_letter_code
_entity_poly.pdbx_strand_id
1 'polypeptide(L)'
;MLQQNEFDQFVENYNADYLYLLNRASRGEYNCLISSFTVLKDLYDVVLKLHDTLKLDFRIVPYPLTFRGNDDLLKSFGFGDEQITSIYGFLSFVRQTLGKEFEQVLEEGVPMKCVKMGGV
;
A
#
# COMPACT_ATOMS: atom_id res chain seq x y z
N MET A 1 18.99 20.49 1.09
CA MET A 1 18.91 19.57 -0.06
C MET A 1 18.86 18.18 0.54
N LEU A 2 17.85 17.38 0.17
CA LEU A 2 17.73 16.00 0.68
C LEU A 2 18.97 15.21 0.25
N GLN A 3 19.58 14.49 1.19
CA GLN A 3 20.75 13.65 0.96
C GLN A 3 20.35 12.19 0.71
N GLN A 4 21.27 11.42 0.13
CA GLN A 4 21.02 10.01 -0.18
C GLN A 4 20.58 9.19 1.03
N ASN A 5 21.20 9.38 2.21
CA ASN A 5 20.82 8.65 3.42
C ASN A 5 19.41 9.01 3.91
N GLU A 6 18.98 10.26 3.72
CA GLU A 6 17.62 10.69 4.08
C GLU A 6 16.59 10.09 3.11
N PHE A 7 16.96 9.94 1.83
CA PHE A 7 16.15 9.26 0.84
C PHE A 7 16.06 7.75 1.08
N ASP A 8 17.18 7.09 1.38
CA ASP A 8 17.22 5.67 1.76
C ASP A 8 16.27 5.42 2.95
N GLN A 9 16.35 6.24 4.00
CA GLN A 9 15.45 6.16 5.16
C GLN A 9 13.99 6.40 4.80
N PHE A 10 13.71 7.32 3.87
CA PHE A 10 12.36 7.60 3.40
C PHE A 10 11.76 6.40 2.66
N VAL A 11 12.55 5.71 1.83
CA VAL A 11 12.13 4.48 1.14
C VAL A 11 11.93 3.33 2.13
N GLU A 12 12.77 3.19 3.16
CA GLU A 12 12.57 2.20 4.23
C GLU A 12 11.25 2.41 4.97
N ASN A 13 10.94 3.66 5.33
CA ASN A 13 9.71 4.00 6.03
C ASN A 13 8.48 3.70 5.16
N TYR A 14 8.54 4.06 3.87
CA TYR A 14 7.50 3.69 2.90
C TYR A 14 7.30 2.17 2.83
N ASN A 15 8.38 1.39 2.76
CA ASN A 15 8.32 -0.07 2.72
C ASN A 15 7.74 -0.66 4.01
N ALA A 16 8.09 -0.09 5.17
CA ALA A 16 7.52 -0.48 6.46
C ALA A 16 6.01 -0.19 6.52
N ASP A 17 5.57 0.97 6.04
CA ASP A 17 4.16 1.35 5.97
C ASP A 17 3.38 0.41 5.02
N TYR A 18 3.94 0.07 3.87
CA TYR A 18 3.37 -0.91 2.95
C TYR A 18 3.13 -2.26 3.64
N LEU A 19 4.14 -2.80 4.31
CA LEU A 19 4.03 -4.06 5.05
C LEU A 19 3.04 -3.98 6.21
N TYR A 20 2.97 -2.83 6.90
CA TYR A 20 2.00 -2.60 7.95
C TYR A 20 0.56 -2.68 7.41
N LEU A 21 0.27 -2.03 6.28
CA LEU A 21 -1.06 -2.11 5.67
C LEU A 21 -1.41 -3.51 5.17
N LEU A 22 -0.43 -4.24 4.59
CA LEU A 22 -0.61 -5.66 4.25
C LEU A 22 -0.90 -6.52 5.47
N ASN A 23 -0.21 -6.28 6.60
CA ASN A 23 -0.46 -7.02 7.84
C ASN A 23 -1.89 -6.77 8.35
N ARG A 24 -2.37 -5.54 8.29
CA ARG A 24 -3.77 -5.23 8.62
C ARG A 24 -4.76 -5.92 7.68
N ALA A 25 -4.51 -5.88 6.37
CA ALA A 25 -5.31 -6.63 5.40
C ALA A 25 -5.30 -8.14 5.70
N SER A 26 -4.16 -8.70 6.06
CA SER A 26 -4.02 -10.13 6.38
C SER A 26 -4.83 -10.59 7.60
N ARG A 27 -5.24 -9.65 8.46
CA ARG A 27 -6.08 -9.88 9.65
C ARG A 27 -7.56 -9.59 9.40
N GLY A 28 -7.95 -9.25 8.16
CA GLY A 28 -9.32 -8.86 7.83
C GLY A 28 -9.71 -7.45 8.29
N GLU A 29 -8.75 -6.62 8.73
CA GLU A 29 -9.02 -5.27 9.25
C GLU A 29 -9.18 -4.24 8.11
N TYR A 30 -10.19 -4.41 7.25
CA TYR A 30 -10.32 -3.61 6.02
C TYR A 30 -10.76 -2.15 6.23
N ASN A 31 -11.22 -1.82 7.43
CA ASN A 31 -11.65 -0.47 7.77
C ASN A 31 -10.51 0.55 7.57
N CYS A 32 -10.82 1.59 6.80
CA CYS A 32 -9.90 2.67 6.41
C CYS A 32 -8.70 2.24 5.55
N LEU A 33 -8.53 0.96 5.19
CA LEU A 33 -7.36 0.52 4.43
C LEU A 33 -7.25 1.21 3.08
N ILE A 34 -8.38 1.46 2.41
CA ILE A 34 -8.39 2.16 1.11
C ILE A 34 -7.76 3.55 1.26
N SER A 35 -8.22 4.35 2.24
CA SER A 35 -7.66 5.67 2.51
C SER A 35 -6.17 5.60 2.87
N SER A 36 -5.75 4.59 3.65
CA SER A 36 -4.34 4.37 3.98
C SER A 36 -3.50 4.02 2.74
N PHE A 37 -4.00 3.18 1.85
CA PHE A 37 -3.31 2.86 0.59
C PHE A 37 -3.29 4.04 -0.38
N THR A 38 -4.30 4.91 -0.37
CA THR A 38 -4.26 6.17 -1.14
C THR A 38 -3.12 7.06 -0.66
N VAL A 39 -2.97 7.25 0.66
CA VAL A 39 -1.83 8.02 1.22
C VAL A 39 -0.50 7.35 0.86
N LEU A 40 -0.44 6.02 0.96
CA LEU A 40 0.76 5.27 0.60
C LEU A 40 1.12 5.44 -0.89
N LYS A 41 0.13 5.52 -1.78
CA LYS A 41 0.36 5.85 -3.19
C LYS A 41 0.95 7.24 -3.37
N ASP A 42 0.42 8.24 -2.67
CA ASP A 42 0.98 9.58 -2.75
C ASP A 42 2.44 9.60 -2.27
N LEU A 43 2.77 8.82 -1.23
CA LEU A 43 4.15 8.65 -0.77
C LEU A 43 5.04 7.97 -1.82
N TYR A 44 4.55 6.91 -2.48
CA TYR A 44 5.27 6.27 -3.59
C TYR A 44 5.54 7.24 -4.74
N ASP A 45 4.55 8.03 -5.14
CA ASP A 45 4.70 9.04 -6.19
C ASP A 45 5.73 10.11 -5.79
N VAL A 46 5.80 10.46 -4.50
CA VAL A 46 6.84 11.34 -3.95
C VAL A 46 8.22 10.68 -4.01
N VAL A 47 8.36 9.40 -3.62
CA VAL A 47 9.62 8.65 -3.74
C VAL A 47 10.17 8.69 -5.16
N LEU A 48 9.32 8.40 -6.15
CA LEU A 48 9.72 8.43 -7.57
C LEU A 48 10.15 9.83 -8.02
N LYS A 49 9.38 10.87 -7.64
CA LYS A 49 9.72 12.26 -7.98
C LYS A 49 11.03 12.72 -7.34
N LEU A 50 11.31 12.32 -6.10
CA LEU A 50 12.56 12.66 -5.41
C LEU A 50 13.76 12.03 -6.11
N HIS A 51 13.67 10.74 -6.46
CA HIS A 51 14.66 10.06 -7.29
C HIS A 51 14.93 10.83 -8.59
N ASP A 52 13.88 11.13 -9.35
CA ASP A 52 14.01 11.75 -10.66
C ASP A 52 14.56 13.18 -10.62
N THR A 53 14.14 13.95 -9.62
CA THR A 53 14.48 15.38 -9.47
C THR A 53 15.87 15.57 -8.89
N LEU A 54 16.22 14.78 -7.88
CA LEU A 54 17.49 14.93 -7.15
C LEU A 54 18.59 13.99 -7.65
N LYS A 55 18.28 13.09 -8.60
CA LYS A 55 19.21 12.08 -9.14
C LYS A 55 19.80 11.22 -8.03
N LEU A 56 18.99 10.89 -7.04
CA LEU A 56 19.34 9.98 -5.95
C LEU A 56 19.14 8.55 -6.43
N ASP A 57 19.94 7.62 -5.93
CA ASP A 57 19.89 6.22 -6.34
C ASP A 57 18.89 5.43 -5.51
N PHE A 58 18.23 4.44 -6.12
CA PHE A 58 17.50 3.41 -5.37
C PHE A 58 18.47 2.34 -4.84
N ARG A 59 19.10 2.60 -3.70
CA ARG A 59 19.85 1.56 -2.95
C ARG A 59 18.90 0.57 -2.28
N ILE A 60 17.72 1.04 -1.95
CA ILE A 60 16.59 0.29 -1.42
C ILE A 60 15.46 0.45 -2.43
N VAL A 61 14.85 -0.66 -2.84
CA VAL A 61 13.79 -0.64 -3.85
C VAL A 61 12.46 -0.41 -3.12
N PRO A 62 11.68 0.62 -3.49
CA PRO A 62 10.34 0.79 -2.95
C PRO A 62 9.44 -0.35 -3.43
N TYR A 63 8.67 -0.94 -2.53
CA TYR A 63 7.71 -2.00 -2.89
C TYR A 63 6.65 -1.48 -3.87
N PRO A 64 6.33 -2.28 -4.90
CA PRO A 64 5.33 -1.89 -5.89
C PRO A 64 3.95 -1.90 -5.24
N LEU A 65 3.18 -0.83 -5.43
CA LEU A 65 1.80 -0.68 -4.97
C LEU A 65 0.78 -1.53 -5.74
N THR A 66 1.24 -2.67 -6.29
CA THR A 66 0.42 -3.57 -7.09
C THR A 66 -0.02 -4.75 -6.24
N PHE A 67 -1.30 -5.07 -6.28
CA PHE A 67 -1.84 -6.25 -5.60
C PHE A 67 -2.08 -7.43 -6.53
N ARG A 68 -1.63 -7.32 -7.79
CA ARG A 68 -1.77 -8.37 -8.80
C ARG A 68 -1.00 -9.63 -8.38
N GLY A 69 -1.68 -10.51 -7.66
CA GLY A 69 -1.50 -11.96 -7.65
C GLY A 69 -0.08 -12.50 -7.46
N ASN A 70 0.80 -11.78 -6.76
CA ASN A 70 2.16 -12.27 -6.54
C ASN A 70 2.28 -12.92 -5.17
N ASP A 71 1.72 -14.12 -5.05
CA ASP A 71 1.85 -14.98 -3.87
C ASP A 71 3.31 -15.14 -3.46
N ASP A 72 4.24 -15.25 -4.42
CA ASP A 72 5.67 -15.40 -4.13
C ASP A 72 6.24 -14.17 -3.43
N LEU A 73 5.83 -12.97 -3.84
CA LEU A 73 6.21 -11.72 -3.17
C LEU A 73 5.63 -11.68 -1.75
N LEU A 74 4.34 -11.99 -1.57
CA LEU A 74 3.72 -12.01 -0.24
C LEU A 74 4.35 -13.07 0.67
N LYS A 75 4.68 -14.25 0.14
CA LYS A 75 5.43 -15.30 0.85
C LYS A 75 6.83 -14.84 1.22
N SER A 76 7.50 -14.09 0.35
CA SER A 76 8.82 -13.51 0.66
C SER A 76 8.78 -12.49 1.81
N PHE A 77 7.62 -11.85 2.03
CA PHE A 77 7.37 -10.98 3.17
C PHE A 77 6.96 -11.73 4.44
N GLY A 78 6.83 -13.06 4.37
CA GLY A 78 6.48 -13.92 5.51
C GLY A 78 4.98 -14.13 5.72
N PHE A 79 4.13 -13.79 4.75
CA PHE A 79 2.70 -14.09 4.81
C PHE A 79 2.41 -15.56 4.48
N GLY A 80 1.64 -16.23 5.32
CA GLY A 80 1.13 -17.59 5.07
C GLY A 80 -0.11 -17.61 4.16
N ASP A 81 -0.54 -18.79 3.73
CA ASP A 81 -1.63 -18.94 2.76
C ASP A 81 -2.98 -18.35 3.25
N GLU A 82 -3.31 -18.47 4.54
CA GLU A 82 -4.51 -17.86 5.14
C GLU A 82 -4.45 -16.32 5.15
N GLN A 83 -3.27 -15.78 5.43
CA GLN A 83 -3.01 -14.34 5.45
C GLN A 83 -3.10 -13.76 4.03
N ILE A 84 -2.52 -14.46 3.04
CA ILE A 84 -2.60 -14.12 1.63
C ILE A 84 -4.06 -14.15 1.16
N THR A 85 -4.82 -15.18 1.55
CA THR A 85 -6.25 -15.26 1.27
C THR A 85 -7.01 -14.05 1.82
N SER A 86 -6.69 -13.62 3.03
CA SER A 86 -7.28 -12.42 3.64
C SER A 86 -6.87 -11.14 2.92
N ILE A 87 -5.61 -11.03 2.49
CA ILE A 87 -5.14 -9.91 1.64
C ILE A 87 -5.94 -9.85 0.33
N TYR A 88 -6.23 -10.98 -0.31
CA TYR A 88 -7.10 -11.00 -1.50
C TYR A 88 -8.58 -10.76 -1.18
N GLY A 89 -9.01 -11.13 0.02
CA GLY A 89 -10.31 -10.76 0.58
C GLY A 89 -10.50 -9.24 0.62
N PHE A 90 -9.45 -8.47 0.92
CA PHE A 90 -9.50 -7.01 0.85
C PHE A 90 -9.81 -6.50 -0.58
N LEU A 91 -9.16 -7.06 -1.61
CA LEU A 91 -9.44 -6.65 -3.00
C LEU A 91 -10.91 -6.93 -3.39
N SER A 92 -11.41 -8.08 -2.97
CA SER A 92 -12.82 -8.45 -3.16
C SER A 92 -13.76 -7.47 -2.43
N PHE A 93 -13.41 -7.09 -1.19
CA PHE A 93 -14.14 -6.10 -0.41
C PHE A 93 -14.17 -4.73 -1.10
N VAL A 94 -13.04 -4.27 -1.66
CA VAL A 94 -12.95 -3.01 -2.41
C VAL A 94 -13.90 -3.04 -3.60
N ARG A 95 -13.84 -4.10 -4.41
CA ARG A 95 -14.70 -4.27 -5.58
C ARG A 95 -16.19 -4.31 -5.22
N GLN A 96 -16.55 -5.02 -4.14
CA GLN A 96 -17.93 -5.09 -3.68
C GLN A 96 -18.45 -3.76 -3.12
N THR A 97 -17.60 -3.01 -2.42
CA THR A 97 -17.99 -1.76 -1.74
C THR A 97 -18.03 -0.57 -2.71
N LEU A 98 -17.11 -0.52 -3.67
CA LEU A 98 -16.92 0.64 -4.55
C LEU A 98 -17.25 0.38 -6.02
N GLY A 99 -17.50 -0.88 -6.40
CA GLY A 99 -17.79 -1.26 -7.79
C GLY A 99 -16.59 -1.09 -8.74
N LYS A 100 -15.37 -0.92 -8.21
CA LYS A 100 -14.14 -0.66 -8.96
C LYS A 100 -13.02 -1.57 -8.48
N GLU A 101 -12.08 -1.87 -9.36
CA GLU A 101 -10.86 -2.58 -8.98
C GLU A 101 -9.97 -1.67 -8.12
N PHE A 102 -9.19 -2.27 -7.23
CA PHE A 102 -8.40 -1.53 -6.24
C PHE A 102 -7.44 -0.51 -6.90
N GLU A 103 -6.77 -0.90 -7.98
CA GLU A 103 -5.88 -0.01 -8.73
C GLU A 103 -6.63 1.21 -9.29
N GLN A 104 -7.86 1.04 -9.77
CA GLN A 104 -8.68 2.15 -10.27
C GLN A 104 -9.05 3.11 -9.13
N VAL A 105 -9.36 2.57 -7.95
CA VAL A 105 -9.66 3.37 -6.76
C VAL A 105 -8.45 4.22 -6.33
N LEU A 106 -7.25 3.64 -6.43
CA LEU A 106 -6.01 4.36 -6.14
C LEU A 106 -5.68 5.43 -7.18
N GLU A 107 -5.93 5.18 -8.46
CA GLU A 107 -5.71 6.17 -9.53
C GLU A 107 -6.64 7.38 -9.42
N GLU A 108 -7.90 7.16 -9.06
CA GLU A 108 -8.88 8.23 -8.92
C GLU A 108 -8.66 9.12 -7.69
N GLY A 109 -7.86 8.67 -6.71
CA GLY A 109 -7.54 9.44 -5.52
C GLY A 109 -8.77 9.86 -4.71
N VAL A 110 -9.87 9.09 -4.77
CA VAL A 110 -11.16 9.48 -4.19
C VAL A 110 -10.99 9.66 -2.68
N PRO A 111 -11.26 10.86 -2.12
CA PRO A 111 -11.14 11.09 -0.68
C PRO A 111 -12.21 10.29 0.06
N MET A 112 -11.82 9.11 0.54
CA MET A 112 -12.70 8.20 1.26
C MET A 112 -12.74 8.56 2.74
N LYS A 113 -13.92 8.92 3.23
CA LYS A 113 -14.19 8.96 4.67
C LYS A 113 -14.15 7.53 5.19
N CYS A 114 -13.32 7.27 6.19
CA CYS A 114 -13.38 6.05 6.98
C CYS A 114 -14.84 5.72 7.30
N VAL A 115 -15.31 4.54 6.87
CA VAL A 115 -16.60 4.03 7.30
C VAL A 115 -16.47 3.75 8.79
N LYS A 116 -16.98 4.66 9.63
CA LYS A 116 -17.21 4.36 11.04
C LYS A 116 -18.26 3.26 11.08
N MET A 117 -17.85 2.01 11.32
CA MET A 117 -18.80 1.05 11.88
C MET A 117 -19.07 1.48 13.34
N GLY A 118 -20.20 2.16 13.54
CA GLY A 118 -20.72 2.58 14.85
C GLY A 118 -21.80 3.67 14.71
N GLY A 119 -23.06 3.48 15.10
CA GLY A 119 -23.60 2.37 15.90
C GLY A 119 -25.12 2.19 15.72
N VAL A 120 -25.54 0.97 16.07
CA VAL A 120 -26.90 0.67 16.53
C VAL A 120 -26.95 0.99 18.01
#